data_AF-A0A2K0W3X5-F1
#
_entry.id   AF-A0A2K0W3X5-F1
#
_cell.length_a   1.000
_cell.length_b   1.000
_cell.length_c   1.000
_cell.angle_alpha   90.00
_cell.angle_beta   90.00
_cell.angle_gamma   90.00
#
_symmetry.space_group_name_H-M   'P 1'
#
loop_
_entity.id
_entity.type
_entity.pdbx_description
1 polymer ?
#
loop_
_entity_poly.entity_id
_entity_poly.type
_entity_poly.pdbx_seq_one_letter_code
_entity_poly.pdbx_strand_id
1 'polypeptide(L)'
;MEGERLLEKLWREPTEENFQCLQCQKSFKGSPLILSSKILFSAVSHVWDPNISKAQQQQKTVPETPEAARRVLDISAKIYHGIEIPGYEARELWLDYISVPQWSDALRSNILPIMDKLFSTAETTVLYFDDVSSNVVNELYKDKRTPQRLSSVILVCNFKFFKRVWTAMEFIRSEHVRMMISNYTYFPDLDDPAFLGQIFKAWKDEVRQHEKVHDLERKVQMGKNQVLWSLGTLRQAKLLKRMNFAMATALLCKRGCRDRIDFLHALRGIVRARSFKPGSSDFKTEYYRIAWDCLKVGDYSPLLITPFMGAIERRGPGHRSEFGYSDVFTWQWDRK
;
A
#
# COMPACT_ATOMS: atom_id res chain seq x y z
N MET A 1 31.66 7.77 8.40
CA MET A 1 31.91 8.87 9.35
C MET A 1 30.70 9.78 9.58
N GLU A 2 30.07 10.41 8.58
CA GLU A 2 28.90 11.28 8.82
C GLU A 2 27.62 10.49 9.22
N GLY A 3 27.41 9.31 8.62
CA GLY A 3 26.32 8.39 9.00
C GLY A 3 26.48 7.70 10.37
N GLU A 4 27.70 7.53 10.87
CA GLU A 4 27.97 6.96 12.21
C GLU A 4 27.71 7.98 13.32
N ARG A 5 28.01 9.26 13.07
CA ARG A 5 27.62 10.36 13.98
C ARG A 5 26.11 10.60 13.99
N LEU A 6 25.40 10.29 12.90
CA LEU A 6 23.93 10.27 12.88
C LEU A 6 23.38 9.10 13.74
N LEU A 7 24.02 7.93 13.70
CA LEU A 7 23.65 6.74 14.50
C LEU A 7 23.69 7.01 16.01
N GLU A 8 24.74 7.65 16.53
CA GLU A 8 24.81 7.98 17.97
C GLU A 8 23.76 9.01 18.42
N LYS A 9 23.27 9.87 17.51
CA LYS A 9 22.26 10.89 17.81
C LYS A 9 20.82 10.44 17.58
N LEU A 10 20.57 9.55 16.61
CA LEU A 10 19.23 9.14 16.17
C LEU A 10 18.87 7.72 16.58
N TRP A 11 19.84 6.88 16.95
CA TRP A 11 19.60 5.46 17.24
C TRP A 11 20.26 5.03 18.56
N ARG A 12 19.45 4.98 19.62
CA ARG A 12 19.71 4.14 20.79
C ARG A 12 18.71 3.01 20.77
N GLU A 13 19.18 1.78 20.91
CA GLU A 13 18.33 0.60 21.08
C GLU A 13 17.57 0.74 22.42
N PRO A 14 16.27 1.08 22.43
CA PRO A 14 15.56 1.31 23.67
C PRO A 14 15.18 -0.05 24.25
N THR A 15 15.68 -0.36 25.45
CA THR A 15 15.07 -1.40 26.29
C THR A 15 13.65 -0.97 26.69
N GLU A 16 12.74 -1.89 27.03
CA GLU A 16 11.35 -1.54 27.38
C GLU A 16 11.24 -0.49 28.51
N GLU A 17 12.26 -0.38 29.34
CA GLU A 17 12.37 0.61 30.42
C GLU A 17 12.81 2.01 29.93
N ASN A 18 13.31 2.11 28.70
CA ASN A 18 13.93 3.29 28.10
C ASN A 18 13.07 3.97 27.02
N PHE A 19 11.81 3.56 26.82
CA PHE A 19 10.90 4.29 25.94
C PHE A 19 10.51 5.62 26.56
N GLN A 20 11.28 6.66 26.22
CA GLN A 20 11.01 8.03 26.60
C GLN A 20 10.37 8.76 25.42
N CYS A 21 9.31 9.51 25.69
CA CYS A 21 8.77 10.46 24.71
C CYS A 21 9.88 11.47 24.35
N LEU A 22 10.25 11.54 23.06
CA LEU A 22 11.36 12.37 22.58
C LEU A 22 11.25 13.86 22.99
N GLN A 23 10.03 14.35 23.22
CA GLN A 23 9.78 15.73 23.63
C GLN A 23 9.75 15.94 25.15
N CYS A 24 9.08 15.07 25.92
CA CYS A 24 8.88 15.29 27.36
C CYS A 24 9.75 14.40 28.27
N GLN A 25 10.56 13.52 27.68
CA GLN A 25 11.48 12.60 28.35
C GLN A 25 10.80 11.66 29.38
N LYS A 26 9.46 11.61 29.38
CA LYS A 26 8.69 10.72 30.26
C LYS A 26 8.69 9.30 29.72
N SER A 27 8.92 8.34 30.60
CA SER A 27 8.81 6.92 30.31
C SER A 27 7.35 6.52 30.08
N PHE A 28 7.11 5.67 29.08
CA PHE A 28 5.80 5.07 28.86
C PHE A 28 5.93 3.55 28.69
N LYS A 29 4.99 2.80 29.29
CA LYS A 29 4.87 1.35 29.12
C LYS A 29 3.77 1.05 28.11
N GLY A 30 4.13 0.41 26.99
CA GLY A 30 3.20 -0.04 25.94
C GLY A 30 2.96 0.96 24.80
N SER A 31 2.69 0.40 23.61
CA SER A 31 2.41 0.95 22.28
C SER A 31 3.21 2.19 21.83
N PRO A 32 3.96 2.11 20.70
CA PRO A 32 4.70 3.25 20.22
C PRO A 32 3.75 4.38 19.80
N LEU A 33 4.01 5.55 20.39
CA LEU A 33 3.96 6.88 19.79
C LEU A 33 3.19 6.92 18.46
N ILE A 34 1.98 7.48 18.47
CA ILE A 34 1.39 8.30 17.38
C ILE A 34 -0.05 8.74 17.71
N LEU A 35 -0.77 8.06 18.60
CA LEU A 35 -2.18 8.39 18.85
C LEU A 35 -2.45 9.44 19.94
N SER A 36 -1.46 9.84 20.74
CA SER A 36 -1.67 10.71 21.92
C SER A 36 -1.23 12.17 21.77
N SER A 37 -0.49 12.54 20.71
CA SER A 37 0.04 13.89 20.54
C SER A 37 -0.45 14.52 19.24
N LYS A 38 -0.75 15.83 19.29
CA LYS A 38 -1.14 16.67 18.13
C LYS A 38 0.05 16.94 17.20
N ILE A 39 0.90 15.94 16.99
CA ILE A 39 2.10 16.07 16.17
C ILE A 39 1.69 15.86 14.72
N LEU A 40 2.05 16.82 13.88
CA LEU A 40 1.85 16.74 12.44
C LEU A 40 3.03 15.98 11.84
N PHE A 41 2.74 14.87 11.18
CA PHE A 41 3.74 14.02 10.55
C PHE A 41 3.29 13.64 9.14
N SER A 42 4.28 13.33 8.30
CA SER A 42 4.05 12.72 6.99
C SER A 42 4.32 11.22 7.06
N ALA A 43 3.41 10.40 6.54
CA ALA A 43 3.59 8.96 6.44
C ALA A 43 4.20 8.59 5.08
N VAL A 44 5.15 7.66 5.05
CA VAL A 44 5.71 7.13 3.80
C VAL A 44 5.10 5.77 3.51
N SER A 45 4.48 5.62 2.35
CA SER A 45 4.04 4.35 1.79
C SER A 45 5.01 3.93 0.71
N HIS A 46 5.68 2.79 0.89
CA HIS A 46 6.67 2.30 -0.07
C HIS A 46 6.63 0.78 -0.19
N VAL A 47 7.28 0.29 -1.25
CA VAL A 47 7.54 -1.15 -1.38
C VAL A 47 8.76 -1.51 -0.56
N TRP A 48 8.69 -2.61 0.17
CA TRP A 48 9.83 -3.13 0.89
C TRP A 48 10.94 -3.61 -0.03
N ASP A 49 12.17 -3.23 0.32
CA ASP A 49 13.40 -3.69 -0.29
C ASP A 49 13.51 -5.21 -0.06
N PRO A 50 13.83 -6.00 -1.10
CA PRO A 50 13.92 -7.45 -0.97
C PRO A 50 14.93 -7.94 0.06
N ASN A 51 16.06 -7.23 0.24
CA ASN A 51 17.10 -7.61 1.19
C ASN A 51 16.65 -7.34 2.63
N ILE A 52 16.01 -6.19 2.85
CA ILE A 52 15.41 -5.86 4.16
C ILE A 52 14.31 -6.88 4.50
N SER A 53 13.42 -7.17 3.55
CA SER A 53 12.35 -8.15 3.73
C SER A 53 12.89 -9.56 4.03
N LYS A 54 13.98 -9.98 3.37
CA LYS A 54 14.63 -11.28 3.60
C LYS A 54 15.25 -11.36 4.99
N ALA A 55 16.03 -10.35 5.36
CA ALA A 55 16.67 -10.28 6.67
C ALA A 55 15.64 -10.33 7.81
N GLN A 56 14.53 -9.59 7.67
CA GLN A 56 13.46 -9.61 8.65
C GLN A 56 12.72 -10.95 8.75
N GLN A 57 12.48 -11.63 7.62
CA GLN A 57 11.81 -12.95 7.63
C GLN A 57 12.64 -14.03 8.29
N GLN A 58 13.97 -13.92 8.25
CA GLN A 58 14.86 -14.94 8.79
C GLN A 58 15.04 -14.85 10.31
N GLN A 59 14.63 -13.73 10.94
CA GLN A 59 14.63 -13.49 12.40
C GLN A 59 15.94 -13.90 13.12
N LYS A 60 17.05 -13.96 12.39
CA LYS A 60 18.39 -14.36 12.85
C LYS A 60 19.40 -13.44 12.19
N THR A 61 20.51 -13.17 12.87
CA THR A 61 21.64 -12.46 12.28
C THR A 61 22.21 -13.30 11.13
N VAL A 62 21.83 -12.94 9.91
CA VAL A 62 22.34 -13.51 8.67
C VAL A 62 23.44 -12.61 8.09
N PRO A 63 24.33 -13.12 7.23
CA PRO A 63 25.40 -12.33 6.61
C PRO A 63 24.90 -11.05 5.93
N GLU A 64 23.66 -11.05 5.43
CA GLU A 64 23.03 -9.89 4.78
C GLU A 64 22.49 -8.82 5.75
N THR A 65 22.50 -9.06 7.07
CA THR A 65 21.94 -8.15 8.08
C THR A 65 22.62 -6.77 8.11
N PRO A 66 23.96 -6.66 8.04
CA PRO A 66 24.62 -5.34 7.97
C PRO A 66 24.29 -4.57 6.69
N GLU A 67 24.13 -5.27 5.56
CA GLU A 67 23.73 -4.66 4.30
C GLU A 67 22.27 -4.16 4.36
N ALA A 68 21.36 -4.98 4.91
CA ALA A 68 19.97 -4.60 5.14
C ALA A 68 19.85 -3.37 6.05
N ALA A 69 20.60 -3.34 7.17
CA ALA A 69 20.62 -2.18 8.07
C ALA A 69 21.15 -0.92 7.37
N ARG A 70 22.22 -1.03 6.58
CA ARG A 70 22.74 0.10 5.79
C ARG A 70 21.71 0.59 4.77
N ARG A 71 20.99 -0.32 4.10
CA ARG A 71 19.92 0.02 3.14
C ARG A 71 18.75 0.70 3.82
N VAL A 72 18.33 0.25 5.01
CA VAL A 72 17.30 0.93 5.81
C VAL A 72 17.66 2.40 5.98
N LEU A 73 18.88 2.68 6.48
CA LEU A 73 19.33 4.05 6.75
C LEU A 73 19.46 4.87 5.47
N ASP A 74 20.07 4.29 4.42
CA ASP A 74 20.28 4.97 3.13
C ASP A 74 18.96 5.36 2.45
N ILE A 75 18.00 4.44 2.39
CA ILE A 75 16.67 4.71 1.83
C ILE A 75 15.95 5.77 2.67
N SER A 76 15.97 5.62 4.00
CA SER A 76 15.31 6.55 4.92
C SER A 76 15.86 7.97 4.77
N ALA A 77 17.19 8.12 4.75
CA ALA A 77 17.85 9.41 4.58
C ALA A 77 17.55 10.04 3.22
N LYS A 78 17.58 9.26 2.13
CA LYS A 78 17.29 9.76 0.79
C LYS A 78 15.83 10.20 0.64
N ILE A 79 14.88 9.47 1.22
CA ILE A 79 13.47 9.89 1.24
C ILE A 79 13.33 11.19 2.04
N TYR A 80 13.93 11.27 3.23
CA TYR A 80 13.88 12.48 4.05
C TYR A 80 14.43 13.71 3.30
N HIS A 81 15.64 13.60 2.74
CA HIS A 81 16.25 14.70 1.98
C HIS A 81 15.47 15.05 0.72
N GLY A 82 14.91 14.06 0.02
CA GLY A 82 14.07 14.31 -1.15
C GLY A 82 12.82 15.14 -0.84
N ILE A 83 12.29 15.03 0.38
CA ILE A 83 11.14 15.83 0.87
C ILE A 83 11.58 17.22 1.34
N GLU A 84 12.76 17.32 1.97
CA GLU A 84 13.29 18.58 2.52
C GLU A 84 13.74 19.56 1.44
N ILE A 85 14.37 19.07 0.37
CA ILE A 85 14.99 19.89 -0.70
C ILE A 85 14.02 20.90 -1.35
N PRO A 86 12.75 20.57 -1.66
CA PRO A 86 11.81 21.53 -2.24
C PRO A 86 11.32 22.64 -1.30
N GLY A 87 11.91 22.79 -0.10
CA GLY A 87 11.53 23.81 0.88
C GLY A 87 10.33 23.42 1.73
N TYR A 88 9.95 22.13 1.74
CA TYR A 88 8.95 21.61 2.65
C TYR A 88 9.62 21.37 4.01
N GLU A 89 9.22 22.11 5.03
CA GLU A 89 9.66 21.82 6.41
C GLU A 89 9.15 20.42 6.79
N ALA A 90 10.01 19.42 6.65
CA ALA A 90 9.72 18.07 7.10
C ALA A 90 9.62 18.09 8.63
N ARG A 91 8.39 18.23 9.16
CA ARG A 91 8.14 18.32 10.60
C ARG A 91 8.53 17.02 11.29
N GLU A 92 7.89 15.93 10.89
CA GLU A 92 8.22 14.57 11.31
C GLU A 92 7.85 13.57 10.20
N LEU A 93 8.63 12.50 10.06
CA LEU A 93 8.43 11.46 9.06
C LEU A 93 8.15 10.11 9.73
N TRP A 94 7.05 9.48 9.37
CA TRP A 94 6.78 8.08 9.71
C TRP A 94 7.16 7.18 8.54
N LEU A 95 8.09 6.27 8.79
CA LEU A 95 8.60 5.31 7.81
C LEU A 95 8.77 3.95 8.49
N ASP A 96 8.13 2.92 7.95
CA ASP A 96 8.00 1.64 8.64
C ASP A 96 9.34 0.95 9.00
N TYR A 97 10.40 1.18 8.23
CA TYR A 97 11.73 0.63 8.50
C TYR A 97 12.31 1.11 9.84
N ILE A 98 11.98 2.34 10.25
CA ILE A 98 12.56 2.98 11.44
C ILE A 98 11.52 3.22 12.54
N SER A 99 10.26 3.46 12.15
CA SER A 99 9.18 3.81 13.07
C SER A 99 8.46 2.60 13.65
N VAL A 100 8.65 1.40 13.07
CA VAL A 100 8.12 0.14 13.59
C VAL A 100 9.27 -0.67 14.18
N PRO A 101 9.24 -1.01 15.48
CA PRO A 101 10.25 -1.86 16.10
C PRO A 101 10.21 -3.30 15.54
N GLN A 102 10.97 -3.55 14.47
CA GLN A 102 10.94 -4.83 13.76
C GLN A 102 11.53 -5.99 14.58
N TRP A 103 12.25 -5.70 15.67
CA TRP A 103 12.86 -6.68 16.57
C TRP A 103 11.92 -7.17 17.68
N SER A 104 10.71 -6.60 17.82
CA SER A 104 9.76 -6.99 18.87
C SER A 104 8.41 -7.39 18.27
N ASP A 105 8.11 -8.69 18.33
CA ASP A 105 6.82 -9.23 17.88
C ASP A 105 5.65 -8.66 18.66
N ALA A 106 5.83 -8.38 19.95
CA ALA A 106 4.81 -7.79 20.81
C ALA A 106 4.47 -6.35 20.35
N LEU A 107 5.48 -5.52 20.08
CA LEU A 107 5.27 -4.14 19.62
C LEU A 107 4.69 -4.13 18.20
N ARG A 108 5.22 -4.96 17.31
CA ARG A 108 4.70 -5.12 15.94
C ARG A 108 3.22 -5.52 15.93
N SER A 109 2.84 -6.50 16.76
CA SER A 109 1.45 -6.97 16.89
C SER A 109 0.49 -5.89 17.41
N ASN A 110 1.01 -4.87 18.11
CA ASN A 110 0.21 -3.73 18.55
C ASN A 110 0.09 -2.62 17.49
N ILE A 111 1.05 -2.51 16.56
CA ILE A 111 1.07 -1.48 15.51
C ILE A 111 0.23 -1.89 14.30
N LEU A 112 0.39 -3.13 13.82
CA LEU A 112 -0.32 -3.62 12.62
C LEU A 112 -1.84 -3.36 12.65
N PRO A 113 -2.55 -3.54 13.79
CA PRO A 113 -3.99 -3.27 13.88
C PRO A 113 -4.39 -1.78 13.82
N ILE A 114 -3.44 -0.84 13.96
CA ILE A 114 -3.70 0.61 13.96
C ILE A 114 -3.11 1.34 12.75
N MET A 115 -2.48 0.61 11.82
CA MET A 115 -1.88 1.16 10.61
C MET A 115 -2.86 2.02 9.78
N ASP A 116 -4.12 1.60 9.66
CA ASP A 116 -5.15 2.36 8.95
C ASP A 116 -5.44 3.73 9.58
N LYS A 117 -5.35 3.80 10.92
CA LYS A 117 -5.53 5.06 11.66
C LYS A 117 -4.34 5.98 11.45
N LEU A 118 -3.13 5.41 11.47
CA LEU A 118 -1.89 6.14 11.27
C LEU A 118 -1.91 6.88 9.94
N PHE A 119 -2.18 6.18 8.83
CA PHE A 119 -2.27 6.79 7.51
C PHE A 119 -3.43 7.78 7.38
N SER A 120 -4.55 7.57 8.10
CA SER A 120 -5.65 8.54 8.11
C SER A 120 -5.43 9.78 8.99
N THR A 121 -4.43 9.73 9.88
CA THR A 121 -4.09 10.86 10.78
C THR A 121 -2.89 11.65 10.25
N ALA A 122 -2.06 11.03 9.40
CA ALA A 122 -0.95 11.69 8.73
C ALA A 122 -1.42 12.93 7.96
N GLU A 123 -0.67 14.03 8.09
CA GLU A 123 -0.94 15.28 7.37
C GLU A 123 -0.81 15.06 5.85
N THR A 124 0.26 14.37 5.45
CA THR A 124 0.51 13.98 4.07
C THR A 124 1.01 12.54 4.04
N THR A 125 0.56 11.76 3.05
CA THR A 125 1.18 10.48 2.73
C THR A 125 2.03 10.61 1.47
N VAL A 126 3.32 10.29 1.58
CA VAL A 126 4.26 10.23 0.46
C VAL A 126 4.27 8.81 -0.09
N LEU A 127 3.81 8.64 -1.33
CA LEU A 127 3.96 7.38 -2.06
C LEU A 127 5.31 7.37 -2.74
N TYR A 128 6.20 6.52 -2.25
CA TYR A 128 7.51 6.32 -2.87
C TYR A 128 7.44 5.17 -3.88
N PHE A 129 7.61 5.50 -5.15
CA PHE A 129 7.67 4.54 -6.24
C PHE A 129 9.13 4.30 -6.67
N ASP A 130 9.74 3.26 -6.11
CA ASP A 130 11.14 2.87 -6.34
C ASP A 130 11.46 2.45 -7.78
N ASP A 131 10.43 2.08 -8.56
CA ASP A 131 10.54 1.55 -9.92
C ASP A 131 10.09 2.53 -11.01
N VAL A 132 9.97 3.82 -10.70
CA VAL A 132 9.43 4.86 -11.59
C VAL A 132 10.47 5.89 -11.92
N SER A 133 10.81 6.01 -13.20
CA SER A 133 11.76 7.03 -13.66
C SER A 133 11.06 8.32 -14.06
N SER A 134 11.81 9.43 -14.04
CA SER A 134 11.31 10.74 -14.49
C SER A 134 10.84 10.71 -15.95
N ASN A 135 11.46 9.89 -16.81
CA ASN A 135 11.02 9.72 -18.18
C ASN A 135 9.60 9.15 -18.26
N VAL A 136 9.25 8.18 -17.42
CA VAL A 136 7.89 7.61 -17.41
C VAL A 136 6.87 8.67 -17.05
N VAL A 137 7.16 9.48 -16.03
CA VAL A 137 6.31 10.62 -15.62
C VAL A 137 6.19 11.64 -16.75
N ASN A 138 7.31 12.07 -17.35
CA ASN A 138 7.32 13.06 -18.42
C ASN A 138 6.50 12.58 -19.64
N GLU A 139 6.64 11.33 -20.05
CA GLU A 139 5.84 10.76 -21.15
C GLU A 139 4.37 10.63 -20.79
N LEU A 140 4.05 10.26 -19.55
CA LEU A 140 2.67 10.12 -19.07
C LEU A 140 1.92 11.46 -19.14
N TYR A 141 2.60 12.57 -18.79
CA TYR A 141 2.04 13.92 -18.75
C TYR A 141 2.04 14.67 -20.09
N LYS A 142 2.53 14.07 -21.17
CA LYS A 142 2.35 14.64 -22.52
C LYS A 142 0.88 14.67 -22.90
N ASP A 143 0.44 15.80 -23.47
CA ASP A 143 -0.92 15.91 -24.02
C ASP A 143 -1.08 15.15 -25.34
N LYS A 144 0.00 15.01 -26.11
CA LYS A 144 -0.04 14.30 -27.39
C LYS A 144 -0.10 12.78 -27.15
N ARG A 145 -0.96 12.12 -27.92
CA ARG A 145 -0.99 10.67 -28.02
C ARG A 145 0.31 10.18 -28.66
N THR A 146 1.07 9.36 -27.95
CA THR A 146 2.30 8.74 -28.45
C THR A 146 2.36 7.28 -27.98
N PRO A 147 3.04 6.39 -28.73
CA PRO A 147 3.32 5.04 -28.24
C PRO A 147 4.03 5.01 -26.88
N GLN A 148 4.88 6.00 -26.61
CA GLN A 148 5.60 6.15 -25.35
C GLN A 148 4.66 6.49 -24.18
N ARG A 149 3.66 7.35 -24.38
CA ARG A 149 2.63 7.66 -23.37
C ARG A 149 1.83 6.41 -22.98
N LEU A 150 1.44 5.61 -23.97
CA LEU A 150 0.77 4.32 -23.72
C LEU A 150 1.69 3.32 -23.01
N SER A 151 2.97 3.25 -23.41
CA SER A 151 3.97 2.43 -22.70
C SER A 151 4.09 2.83 -21.23
N SER A 152 4.15 4.14 -20.94
CA SER A 152 4.16 4.65 -19.57
C SER A 152 2.91 4.27 -18.78
N VAL A 153 1.72 4.30 -19.37
CA VAL A 153 0.49 3.81 -18.73
C VAL A 153 0.62 2.34 -18.30
N ILE A 154 1.14 1.50 -19.19
CA ILE A 154 1.33 0.06 -18.91
C ILE A 154 2.36 -0.15 -17.81
N LEU A 155 3.49 0.56 -17.87
CA LEU A 155 4.52 0.50 -16.85
C LEU A 155 3.92 0.88 -15.50
N VAL A 156 3.19 2.00 -15.44
CA VAL A 156 2.59 2.46 -14.20
C VAL A 156 1.58 1.48 -13.61
N CYS A 157 0.73 0.89 -14.45
CA CYS A 157 -0.20 -0.13 -13.98
C CYS A 157 0.48 -1.42 -13.48
N ASN A 158 1.74 -1.66 -13.86
CA ASN A 158 2.50 -2.86 -13.50
C ASN A 158 3.53 -2.65 -12.38
N PHE A 159 3.61 -1.44 -11.80
CA PHE A 159 4.56 -1.15 -10.74
C PHE A 159 4.35 -2.01 -9.50
N LYS A 160 5.46 -2.23 -8.78
CA LYS A 160 5.47 -3.03 -7.55
C LYS A 160 4.53 -2.44 -6.50
N PHE A 161 4.42 -1.11 -6.44
CA PHE A 161 3.55 -0.42 -5.49
C PHE A 161 2.11 -0.91 -5.58
N PHE A 162 1.54 -0.98 -6.78
CA PHE A 162 0.16 -1.42 -6.96
C PHE A 162 -0.04 -2.90 -6.66
N LYS A 163 1.02 -3.71 -6.63
CA LYS A 163 0.98 -5.16 -6.36
C LYS A 163 1.03 -5.52 -4.88
N ARG A 164 1.12 -4.56 -3.96
CA ARG A 164 1.17 -4.84 -2.52
C ARG A 164 -0.17 -4.59 -1.84
N VAL A 165 -0.52 -5.43 -0.87
CA VAL A 165 -1.80 -5.33 -0.16
C VAL A 165 -1.82 -4.11 0.77
N TRP A 166 -0.75 -3.88 1.53
CA TRP A 166 -0.62 -2.74 2.44
C TRP A 166 -0.72 -1.40 1.74
N THR A 167 0.01 -1.18 0.64
CA THR A 167 0.01 0.08 -0.13
C THR A 167 -1.39 0.49 -0.59
N ALA A 168 -2.28 -0.48 -0.85
CA ALA A 168 -3.67 -0.17 -1.18
C ALA A 168 -4.46 0.38 0.01
N MET A 169 -4.30 -0.22 1.20
CA MET A 169 -4.93 0.25 2.42
C MET A 169 -4.38 1.63 2.79
N GLU A 170 -3.06 1.78 2.79
CA GLU A 170 -2.36 3.03 3.08
C GLU A 170 -2.88 4.14 2.17
N PHE A 171 -2.84 3.91 0.85
CA PHE A 171 -3.37 4.85 -0.14
C PHE A 171 -4.82 5.23 0.13
N ILE A 172 -5.72 4.24 0.31
CA ILE A 172 -7.16 4.48 0.52
C ILE A 172 -7.40 5.33 1.77
N ARG A 173 -6.61 5.12 2.83
CA ARG A 173 -6.80 5.75 4.13
C ARG A 173 -6.15 7.13 4.26
N SER A 174 -5.11 7.41 3.47
CA SER A 174 -4.49 8.72 3.43
C SER A 174 -5.49 9.84 3.22
N GLU A 175 -5.24 11.01 3.80
CA GLU A 175 -5.99 12.24 3.50
C GLU A 175 -5.43 12.87 2.23
N HIS A 176 -4.22 13.41 2.34
CA HIS A 176 -3.46 14.01 1.24
C HIS A 176 -2.36 13.06 0.77
N VAL A 177 -2.14 13.03 -0.53
CA VAL A 177 -1.18 12.14 -1.17
C VAL A 177 -0.23 12.96 -2.01
N ARG A 178 1.06 12.68 -1.86
CA ARG A 178 2.14 13.23 -2.67
C ARG A 178 3.00 12.10 -3.19
N MET A 179 3.69 12.35 -4.30
CA MET A 179 4.45 11.32 -4.98
C MET A 179 5.94 11.59 -4.88
N MET A 180 6.69 10.51 -4.71
CA MET A 180 8.12 10.47 -4.88
C MET A 180 8.47 9.33 -5.83
N ILE A 181 9.39 9.57 -6.76
CA ILE A 181 9.81 8.57 -7.75
C ILE A 181 11.23 8.04 -7.46
N SER A 182 11.74 7.12 -8.28
CA SER A 182 12.91 6.30 -7.94
C SER A 182 14.19 7.07 -7.64
N ASN A 183 14.35 8.25 -8.25
CA ASN A 183 15.48 9.15 -8.01
C ASN A 183 15.26 10.11 -6.82
N TYR A 184 14.26 9.83 -5.97
CA TYR A 184 13.87 10.64 -4.80
C TYR A 184 13.36 12.05 -5.15
N THR A 185 12.98 12.29 -6.40
CA THR A 185 12.27 13.53 -6.76
C THR A 185 10.90 13.53 -6.14
N TYR A 186 10.64 14.50 -5.26
CA TYR A 186 9.36 14.74 -4.62
C TYR A 186 8.53 15.73 -5.43
N PHE A 187 7.23 15.46 -5.57
CA PHE A 187 6.28 16.30 -6.30
C PHE A 187 5.27 16.95 -5.33
N PRO A 188 5.57 18.13 -4.76
CA PRO A 188 4.73 18.76 -3.74
C PRO A 188 3.41 19.30 -4.28
N ASP A 189 3.38 19.74 -5.55
CA ASP A 189 2.23 20.43 -6.15
C ASP A 189 1.41 19.53 -7.09
N LEU A 190 1.85 18.30 -7.29
CA LEU A 190 1.18 17.38 -8.21
C LEU A 190 -0.03 16.75 -7.53
N ASP A 191 -1.22 17.30 -7.82
CA ASP A 191 -2.50 16.80 -7.31
C ASP A 191 -3.10 15.69 -8.18
N ASP A 192 -2.30 14.65 -8.44
CA ASP A 192 -2.75 13.43 -9.12
C ASP A 192 -2.29 12.18 -8.35
N PRO A 193 -3.03 11.77 -7.30
CA PRO A 193 -2.63 10.68 -6.42
C PRO A 193 -2.33 9.40 -7.19
N ALA A 194 -1.09 8.91 -7.06
CA ALA A 194 -0.59 7.73 -7.77
C ALA A 194 -0.73 7.80 -9.30
N PHE A 195 -0.73 9.01 -9.85
CA PHE A 195 -0.88 9.32 -11.28
C PHE A 195 -2.21 8.82 -11.91
N LEU A 196 -3.20 8.43 -11.09
CA LEU A 196 -4.40 7.76 -11.57
C LEU A 196 -5.17 8.61 -12.60
N GLY A 197 -5.30 9.91 -12.36
CA GLY A 197 -5.97 10.85 -13.24
C GLY A 197 -5.37 10.84 -14.64
N GLN A 198 -4.05 10.99 -14.75
CA GLN A 198 -3.37 11.01 -16.04
C GLN A 198 -3.37 9.64 -16.72
N ILE A 199 -3.25 8.54 -15.97
CA ILE A 199 -3.38 7.18 -16.52
C ILE A 199 -4.78 6.98 -17.11
N PHE A 200 -5.85 7.37 -16.40
CA PHE A 200 -7.22 7.27 -16.92
C PHE A 200 -7.46 8.16 -18.14
N LYS A 201 -6.90 9.38 -18.16
CA LYS A 201 -6.97 10.28 -19.32
C LYS A 201 -6.33 9.62 -20.54
N ALA A 202 -5.07 9.19 -20.40
CA ALA A 202 -4.31 8.55 -21.48
C ALA A 202 -5.00 7.30 -22.03
N TRP A 203 -5.55 6.45 -21.16
CA TRP A 203 -6.28 5.27 -21.61
C TRP A 203 -7.58 5.60 -22.32
N LYS A 204 -8.35 6.58 -21.84
CA LYS A 204 -9.58 7.02 -22.53
C LYS A 204 -9.28 7.56 -23.91
N ASP A 205 -8.18 8.31 -24.06
CA ASP A 205 -7.73 8.81 -25.36
C ASP A 205 -7.44 7.67 -26.34
N GLU A 206 -6.81 6.59 -25.86
CA GLU A 206 -6.51 5.39 -26.65
C GLU A 206 -7.76 4.59 -27.00
N VAL A 207 -8.65 4.34 -26.04
CA VAL A 207 -9.90 3.58 -26.26
C VAL A 207 -10.77 4.23 -27.34
N ARG A 208 -10.83 5.57 -27.40
CA ARG A 208 -11.59 6.28 -28.45
C ARG A 208 -11.12 5.99 -29.88
N GLN A 209 -9.91 5.46 -30.05
CA GLN A 209 -9.31 5.15 -31.35
C GLN A 209 -9.39 3.67 -31.73
N HIS A 210 -9.90 2.83 -30.81
CA HIS A 210 -10.05 1.40 -31.02
C HIS A 210 -11.53 1.04 -30.95
N GLU A 211 -12.04 0.34 -31.97
CA GLU A 211 -13.43 -0.12 -31.98
C GLU A 211 -13.73 -1.08 -30.82
N LYS A 212 -12.73 -1.86 -30.39
CA LYS A 212 -12.83 -2.83 -29.29
C LYS A 212 -11.69 -2.63 -28.30
N VAL A 213 -12.03 -2.45 -27.02
CA VAL A 213 -11.06 -2.29 -25.92
C VAL A 213 -10.15 -3.53 -25.79
N HIS A 214 -10.67 -4.72 -26.07
CA HIS A 214 -9.91 -5.97 -26.01
C HIS A 214 -8.72 -6.04 -26.97
N ASP A 215 -8.78 -5.32 -28.10
CA ASP A 215 -7.65 -5.28 -29.05
C ASP A 215 -6.52 -4.43 -28.49
N LEU A 216 -6.86 -3.33 -27.81
CA LEU A 216 -5.89 -2.52 -27.08
C LEU A 216 -5.28 -3.35 -25.95
N GLU A 217 -6.08 -4.01 -25.10
CA GLU A 217 -5.62 -4.88 -24.01
C GLU A 217 -4.63 -5.97 -24.47
N ARG A 218 -4.94 -6.62 -25.60
CA ARG A 218 -4.08 -7.63 -26.21
C ARG A 218 -2.76 -7.03 -26.69
N LYS A 219 -2.83 -5.88 -27.36
CA LYS A 219 -1.65 -5.16 -27.86
C LYS A 219 -0.72 -4.73 -26.72
N VAL A 220 -1.30 -4.29 -25.61
CA VAL A 220 -0.53 -3.79 -24.46
C VAL A 220 -0.10 -4.89 -23.50
N GLN A 221 -0.38 -6.16 -23.82
CA GLN A 221 -0.06 -7.33 -23.00
C GLN A 221 -0.47 -7.15 -21.53
N MET A 222 -1.64 -6.52 -21.32
CA MET A 222 -2.22 -6.34 -19.99
C MET A 222 -2.62 -7.71 -19.42
N GLY A 223 -1.72 -8.33 -18.66
CA GLY A 223 -1.88 -9.77 -18.41
C GLY A 223 -1.15 -10.36 -17.19
N LYS A 224 -0.53 -9.55 -16.33
CA LYS A 224 0.01 -10.05 -15.04
C LYS A 224 -0.77 -9.48 -13.86
N ASN A 225 -2.03 -9.90 -13.75
CA ASN A 225 -3.00 -9.64 -12.67
C ASN A 225 -3.49 -8.19 -12.46
N GLN A 226 -2.81 -7.18 -13.03
CA GLN A 226 -3.21 -5.79 -12.92
C GLN A 226 -3.55 -5.19 -14.28
N VAL A 227 -4.74 -4.64 -14.33
CA VAL A 227 -5.35 -4.00 -15.50
C VAL A 227 -5.88 -2.63 -15.08
N LEU A 228 -5.99 -1.68 -15.99
CA LEU A 228 -6.32 -0.30 -15.62
C LEU A 228 -7.63 -0.20 -14.84
N TRP A 229 -8.67 -0.94 -15.25
CA TRP A 229 -9.94 -0.94 -14.52
C TRP A 229 -9.86 -1.62 -13.14
N SER A 230 -8.86 -2.47 -12.89
CA SER A 230 -8.57 -2.97 -11.54
C SER A 230 -8.04 -1.87 -10.61
N LEU A 231 -7.35 -0.87 -11.16
CA LEU A 231 -7.00 0.37 -10.44
C LEU A 231 -8.21 1.32 -10.33
N GLY A 232 -9.23 1.18 -11.19
CA GLY A 232 -10.45 2.02 -11.18
C GLY A 232 -11.12 2.11 -9.83
N THR A 233 -11.27 0.96 -9.16
CA THR A 233 -11.84 0.89 -7.81
C THR A 233 -11.00 1.63 -6.76
N LEU A 234 -9.67 1.76 -6.94
CA LEU A 234 -8.82 2.51 -6.00
C LEU A 234 -9.20 3.99 -5.94
N ARG A 235 -9.54 4.60 -7.09
CA ARG A 235 -9.91 6.02 -7.11
C ARG A 235 -11.19 6.28 -6.31
N GLN A 236 -12.21 5.44 -6.50
CA GLN A 236 -13.46 5.55 -5.71
C GLN A 236 -13.21 5.19 -4.24
N ALA A 237 -12.41 4.16 -3.97
CA ALA A 237 -12.06 3.74 -2.62
C ALA A 237 -11.34 4.85 -1.85
N LYS A 238 -10.38 5.53 -2.48
CA LYS A 238 -9.68 6.71 -1.93
C LYS A 238 -10.65 7.84 -1.61
N LEU A 239 -11.56 8.16 -2.52
CA LEU A 239 -12.54 9.22 -2.32
C LEU A 239 -13.46 8.93 -1.13
N LEU A 240 -13.90 7.67 -0.99
CA LEU A 240 -14.78 7.25 0.09
C LEU A 240 -14.03 6.91 1.39
N LYS A 241 -12.69 6.77 1.31
CA LYS A 241 -11.77 6.25 2.34
C LYS A 241 -12.18 4.89 2.91
N ARG A 242 -12.98 4.15 2.16
CA ARG A 242 -13.56 2.85 2.55
C ARG A 242 -14.12 2.14 1.33
N MET A 243 -14.29 0.83 1.45
CA MET A 243 -15.00 0.01 0.46
C MET A 243 -15.99 -0.93 1.14
N ASN A 244 -16.91 -1.48 0.35
CA ASN A 244 -17.67 -2.64 0.78
C ASN A 244 -16.75 -3.88 0.81
N PHE A 245 -17.14 -4.88 1.57
CA PHE A 245 -16.38 -6.09 1.81
C PHE A 245 -16.00 -6.81 0.52
N ALA A 246 -16.96 -7.04 -0.39
CA ALA A 246 -16.69 -7.76 -1.64
C ALA A 246 -15.67 -7.07 -2.54
N MET A 247 -15.82 -5.75 -2.73
CA MET A 247 -14.89 -4.99 -3.55
C MET A 247 -13.52 -4.88 -2.87
N ALA A 248 -13.46 -4.72 -1.54
CA ALA A 248 -12.20 -4.71 -0.79
C ALA A 248 -11.45 -6.05 -0.93
N THR A 249 -12.15 -7.17 -0.73
CA THR A 249 -11.60 -8.51 -0.91
C THR A 249 -11.09 -8.69 -2.35
N ALA A 250 -11.91 -8.42 -3.37
CA ALA A 250 -11.52 -8.59 -4.77
C ALA A 250 -10.32 -7.71 -5.13
N LEU A 251 -10.31 -6.48 -4.62
CA LEU A 251 -9.22 -5.53 -4.80
C LEU A 251 -7.90 -6.06 -4.21
N LEU A 252 -7.91 -6.59 -2.99
CA LEU A 252 -6.72 -7.14 -2.33
C LEU A 252 -6.26 -8.47 -2.96
N CYS A 253 -7.19 -9.35 -3.34
CA CYS A 253 -6.87 -10.61 -4.01
C CYS A 253 -6.13 -10.40 -5.34
N LYS A 254 -6.44 -9.35 -6.10
CA LYS A 254 -5.75 -9.01 -7.36
C LYS A 254 -4.29 -8.61 -7.16
N ARG A 255 -3.93 -8.13 -5.98
CA ARG A 255 -2.55 -7.73 -5.66
C ARG A 255 -1.68 -8.93 -5.30
N GLY A 256 -2.29 -10.00 -4.81
CA GLY A 256 -1.60 -11.16 -4.29
C GLY A 256 -1.05 -10.86 -2.89
N CYS A 257 -1.40 -11.69 -1.92
CA CYS A 257 -0.85 -11.60 -0.57
C CYS A 257 -0.02 -12.85 -0.28
N ARG A 258 1.18 -12.66 0.24
CA ARG A 258 2.02 -13.77 0.72
C ARG A 258 1.63 -14.22 2.12
N ASP A 259 1.12 -13.31 2.93
CA ASP A 259 0.75 -13.54 4.33
C ASP A 259 -0.75 -13.34 4.53
N ARG A 260 -1.40 -14.32 5.18
CA ARG A 260 -2.85 -14.33 5.42
C ARG A 260 -3.29 -13.31 6.47
N ILE A 261 -2.44 -13.03 7.46
CA ILE A 261 -2.70 -12.06 8.52
C ILE A 261 -2.60 -10.64 7.99
N ASP A 262 -1.61 -10.35 7.14
CA ASP A 262 -1.49 -9.06 6.44
C ASP A 262 -2.73 -8.75 5.60
N PHE A 263 -3.26 -9.77 4.91
CA PHE A 263 -4.50 -9.62 4.15
C PHE A 263 -5.66 -9.20 5.06
N LEU A 264 -5.81 -9.82 6.23
CA LEU A 264 -6.87 -9.48 7.19
C LEU A 264 -6.71 -8.09 7.78
N HIS A 265 -5.49 -7.67 8.10
CA HIS A 265 -5.22 -6.32 8.58
C HIS A 265 -5.56 -5.27 7.52
N ALA A 266 -5.10 -5.44 6.28
CA ALA A 266 -5.42 -4.53 5.20
C ALA A 266 -6.93 -4.51 4.89
N LEU A 267 -7.59 -5.68 4.89
CA LEU A 267 -9.03 -5.78 4.69
C LEU A 267 -9.79 -4.99 5.76
N ARG A 268 -9.45 -5.20 7.05
CA ARG A 268 -10.02 -4.44 8.17
C ARG A 268 -9.82 -2.94 8.01
N GLY A 269 -8.66 -2.51 7.55
CA GLY A 269 -8.35 -1.11 7.33
C GLY A 269 -9.18 -0.47 6.21
N ILE A 270 -9.64 -1.23 5.23
CA ILE A 270 -10.37 -0.71 4.06
C ILE A 270 -11.90 -0.84 4.20
N VAL A 271 -12.41 -1.87 4.88
CA VAL A 271 -13.86 -2.12 4.93
C VAL A 271 -14.61 -1.13 5.82
N ARG A 272 -15.93 -1.04 5.62
CA ARG A 272 -16.81 -0.16 6.40
C ARG A 272 -16.87 -0.49 7.90
N ALA A 273 -16.70 -1.75 8.27
CA ALA A 273 -16.87 -2.19 9.65
C ALA A 273 -15.58 -2.06 10.46
N ARG A 274 -15.63 -1.34 11.58
CA ARG A 274 -14.50 -1.13 12.49
C ARG A 274 -14.62 -2.05 13.70
N SER A 275 -13.97 -3.21 13.69
CA SER A 275 -13.71 -3.97 14.91
C SER A 275 -12.21 -4.01 15.20
N PHE A 276 -11.83 -3.62 16.42
CA PHE A 276 -10.43 -3.28 16.77
C PHE A 276 -9.60 -4.41 17.36
N LYS A 277 -10.18 -5.58 17.61
CA LYS A 277 -9.46 -6.67 18.27
C LYS A 277 -9.44 -7.91 17.38
N PRO A 278 -8.33 -8.28 16.69
CA PRO A 278 -8.13 -9.66 16.24
C PRO A 278 -8.36 -10.59 17.44
N GLY A 279 -9.33 -11.49 17.33
CA GLY A 279 -9.77 -12.36 18.41
C GLY A 279 -9.30 -13.80 18.24
N SER A 280 -8.70 -14.13 17.09
CA SER A 280 -8.34 -15.48 16.71
C SER A 280 -7.08 -15.48 15.82
N SER A 281 -6.25 -16.50 15.98
CA SER A 281 -5.12 -16.82 15.09
C SER A 281 -5.55 -17.56 13.80
N ASP A 282 -6.82 -17.96 13.70
CA ASP A 282 -7.38 -18.65 12.53
C ASP A 282 -7.92 -17.65 11.50
N PHE A 283 -7.36 -17.72 10.30
CA PHE A 283 -7.73 -16.85 9.19
C PHE A 283 -9.22 -16.91 8.85
N LYS A 284 -9.81 -18.11 8.83
CA LYS A 284 -11.20 -18.33 8.40
C LYS A 284 -12.17 -17.67 9.39
N THR A 285 -11.95 -17.89 10.68
CA THR A 285 -12.72 -17.27 11.77
C THR A 285 -12.64 -15.74 11.68
N GLU A 286 -11.44 -15.20 11.50
CA GLU A 286 -11.25 -13.75 11.40
C GLU A 286 -11.91 -13.14 10.16
N TYR A 287 -11.78 -13.80 9.01
CA TYR A 287 -12.40 -13.37 7.77
C TYR A 287 -13.94 -13.32 7.90
N TYR A 288 -14.56 -14.37 8.44
CA TYR A 288 -16.01 -14.37 8.68
C TYR A 288 -16.45 -13.34 9.70
N ARG A 289 -15.63 -13.07 10.70
CA ARG A 289 -15.93 -12.01 11.67
C ARG A 289 -15.95 -10.64 11.01
N ILE A 290 -14.99 -10.34 10.14
CA ILE A 290 -14.99 -9.09 9.35
C ILE A 290 -16.24 -9.03 8.46
N ALA A 291 -16.56 -10.13 7.77
CA ALA A 291 -17.77 -10.22 6.95
C ALA A 291 -19.04 -9.95 7.76
N TRP A 292 -19.16 -10.58 8.94
CA TRP A 292 -20.30 -10.42 9.84
C TRP A 292 -20.41 -8.99 10.37
N ASP A 293 -19.28 -8.37 10.73
CA ASP A 293 -19.26 -6.97 11.16
C ASP A 293 -19.67 -6.02 10.02
N CYS A 294 -19.35 -6.36 8.75
CA CYS A 294 -19.83 -5.63 7.57
C CYS A 294 -21.36 -5.77 7.40
N LEU A 295 -21.91 -6.97 7.59
CA LEU A 295 -23.36 -7.19 7.54
C LEU A 295 -24.11 -6.33 8.56
N LYS A 296 -23.59 -6.23 9.80
CA LYS A 296 -24.20 -5.41 10.86
C LYS A 296 -24.29 -3.93 10.52
N VAL A 297 -23.38 -3.41 9.68
CA VAL A 297 -23.38 -2.00 9.25
C VAL A 297 -24.06 -1.80 7.89
N GLY A 298 -24.86 -2.77 7.44
CA GLY A 298 -25.64 -2.70 6.21
C GLY A 298 -24.83 -2.95 4.93
N ASP A 299 -23.63 -3.49 5.04
CA ASP A 299 -22.88 -3.96 3.88
C ASP A 299 -23.19 -5.44 3.64
N TYR A 300 -24.17 -5.70 2.76
CA TYR A 300 -24.60 -7.05 2.36
C TYR A 300 -23.71 -7.71 1.32
N SER A 301 -22.65 -7.03 0.85
CA SER A 301 -21.74 -7.57 -0.16
C SER A 301 -21.02 -8.88 0.23
N PRO A 302 -20.77 -9.22 1.52
CA PRO A 302 -20.25 -10.55 1.87
C PRO A 302 -21.13 -11.71 1.40
N LEU A 303 -22.45 -11.52 1.33
CA LEU A 303 -23.39 -12.55 0.86
C LEU A 303 -23.37 -12.72 -0.67
N LEU A 304 -22.77 -11.76 -1.38
CA LEU A 304 -22.75 -11.70 -2.84
C LEU A 304 -21.41 -12.14 -3.44
N ILE A 305 -20.43 -12.53 -2.60
CA ILE A 305 -19.16 -13.02 -3.10
C ILE A 305 -19.35 -14.45 -3.62
N THR A 306 -18.92 -14.67 -4.85
CA THR A 306 -18.97 -16.01 -5.47
C THR A 306 -17.84 -16.87 -4.90
N PRO A 307 -18.13 -18.04 -4.32
CA PRO A 307 -17.11 -18.93 -3.80
C PRO A 307 -16.24 -19.50 -4.94
N PHE A 308 -14.99 -19.81 -4.61
CA PHE A 308 -14.06 -20.49 -5.50
C PHE A 308 -14.61 -21.87 -5.88
N MET A 309 -14.90 -22.07 -7.17
CA MET A 309 -15.53 -23.29 -7.68
C MET A 309 -14.50 -24.40 -8.04
N GLY A 310 -13.32 -24.39 -7.43
CA GLY A 310 -12.34 -25.48 -7.58
C GLY A 310 -11.78 -25.63 -9.00
N ALA A 311 -11.65 -26.88 -9.45
CA ALA A 311 -11.01 -27.26 -10.72
C ALA A 311 -11.74 -26.78 -12.00
N ILE A 312 -12.98 -26.30 -11.87
CA ILE A 312 -13.75 -25.73 -13.00
C ILE A 312 -13.26 -24.32 -13.34
N GLU A 313 -12.63 -23.60 -12.39
CA GLU A 313 -12.16 -22.24 -12.59
C GLU A 313 -10.74 -22.20 -13.20
N ARG A 314 -10.67 -22.12 -14.54
CA ARG A 314 -9.40 -22.05 -15.31
C ARG A 314 -8.80 -20.63 -15.39
N ARG A 315 -9.42 -19.62 -14.77
CA ARG A 315 -9.14 -18.20 -14.99
C ARG A 315 -8.53 -17.54 -13.75
N GLY A 316 -7.33 -17.98 -13.38
CA GLY A 316 -6.57 -17.32 -12.32
C GLY A 316 -5.24 -18.00 -12.02
N PRO A 317 -4.20 -17.27 -11.60
CA PRO A 317 -2.99 -17.89 -11.09
C PRO A 317 -3.31 -18.76 -9.87
N GLY A 318 -2.66 -19.93 -9.78
CA GLY A 318 -2.98 -20.99 -8.81
C GLY A 318 -3.06 -20.57 -7.35
N HIS A 319 -2.41 -19.48 -6.92
CA HIS A 319 -2.56 -18.98 -5.54
C HIS A 319 -3.95 -18.39 -5.23
N ARG A 320 -4.77 -18.07 -6.24
CA ARG A 320 -6.17 -17.64 -6.05
C ARG A 320 -7.06 -18.76 -5.49
N SER A 321 -6.65 -20.03 -5.63
CA SER A 321 -7.41 -21.18 -5.14
C SER A 321 -7.44 -21.29 -3.62
N GLU A 322 -6.50 -20.66 -2.90
CA GLU A 322 -6.43 -20.70 -1.44
C GLU A 322 -7.23 -19.57 -0.77
N PHE A 323 -7.51 -18.48 -1.48
CA PHE A 323 -8.26 -17.33 -0.96
C PHE A 323 -9.75 -17.38 -1.29
N GLY A 324 -10.21 -18.42 -1.98
CA GLY A 324 -11.61 -18.80 -2.00
C GLY A 324 -12.55 -17.90 -2.80
N TYR A 325 -12.08 -16.84 -3.48
CA TYR A 325 -12.97 -15.91 -4.18
C TYR A 325 -12.32 -15.41 -5.48
N SER A 326 -12.92 -15.80 -6.61
CA SER A 326 -12.71 -15.15 -7.90
C SER A 326 -13.50 -13.83 -7.91
N ASP A 327 -13.14 -12.91 -8.80
CA ASP A 327 -13.79 -11.62 -9.06
C ASP A 327 -15.27 -11.53 -8.64
N VAL A 328 -15.68 -10.39 -8.06
CA VAL A 328 -17.10 -10.03 -7.99
C VAL A 328 -17.62 -10.01 -9.43
N PHE A 329 -18.32 -11.07 -9.84
CA PHE A 329 -19.03 -11.11 -11.10
C PHE A 329 -20.12 -10.04 -11.05
N THR A 330 -20.00 -9.01 -11.89
CA THR A 330 -21.19 -8.31 -12.35
C THR A 330 -21.80 -9.24 -13.37
N TRP A 331 -22.92 -9.89 -13.03
CA TRP A 331 -23.66 -10.71 -13.98
C TRP A 331 -24.09 -9.79 -15.13
N GLN A 332 -23.39 -9.85 -16.26
CA GLN A 332 -23.98 -9.42 -17.52
C GLN A 332 -24.88 -10.56 -17.97
N TRP A 333 -26.18 -10.32 -17.91
CA TRP A 333 -27.15 -11.15 -18.59
C TRP A 333 -26.91 -10.99 -20.10
N ASP A 334 -26.20 -11.95 -20.69
CA ASP A 334 -26.27 -12.16 -22.13
C ASP A 334 -27.69 -12.67 -22.43
N ARG A 335 -28.52 -11.79 -23.01
CA ARG A 335 -29.73 -12.25 -23.69
C ARG A 335 -29.26 -13.06 -24.91
N LYS A 336 -29.75 -14.30 -24.96
CA LYS A 336 -29.52 -15.30 -26.01
C LYS A 336 -29.57 -14.74 -27.42
#